data_AF-A0A6L3EJD9-F1
#
_entry.id   AF-A0A6L3EJD9-F1
#
_cell.length_a   1.000
_cell.length_b   1.000
_cell.length_c   1.000
_cell.angle_alpha   90.00
_cell.angle_beta   90.00
_cell.angle_gamma   90.00
#
_symmetry.space_group_name_H-M   'P 1'
#
loop_
_entity.id
_entity.type
_entity.pdbx_description
1 polymer ?
#
loop_
_entity_poly.entity_id
_entity_poly.type
_entity_poly.pdbx_seq_one_letter_code
_entity_poly.pdbx_strand_id
1 'polypeptide(L)'
;MSGVGKTGRRPLAVYAVVYLMFLYVPVLFLPVFSFNDSIYISFPLKGFTFDWYRSMMSNEPMFQALMNSIRVALATAAISTLL
;
A
#
# COMPACT_ATOMS: atom_id res chain seq x y z
N MET A 1 22.88 28.48 -24.20
CA MET A 1 22.84 27.17 -24.89
C MET A 1 21.82 26.26 -24.17
N SER A 2 20.53 26.44 -24.43
CA SER A 2 19.44 25.66 -23.80
C SER A 2 18.66 24.94 -24.89
N GLY A 3 19.00 23.68 -25.13
CA GLY A 3 18.42 22.87 -26.19
C GLY A 3 18.32 21.39 -25.80
N VAL A 4 18.05 21.08 -24.53
CA VAL A 4 17.71 19.70 -24.16
C VAL A 4 16.26 19.46 -24.57
N GLY A 5 16.11 18.83 -25.74
CA GLY A 5 14.85 18.57 -26.40
C GLY A 5 13.84 17.87 -25.47
N LYS A 6 12.62 18.40 -25.46
CA LYS A 6 11.44 17.82 -24.78
C LYS A 6 11.11 16.39 -25.25
N THR A 7 11.75 15.92 -26.32
CA THR A 7 11.55 14.61 -26.99
C THR A 7 12.20 13.42 -26.25
N GLY A 8 13.30 13.61 -25.50
CA GLY A 8 13.97 12.51 -24.79
C GLY A 8 13.33 12.10 -23.46
N ARG A 9 12.44 12.93 -22.89
CA ARG A 9 11.79 12.68 -21.57
C ARG A 9 10.54 11.81 -21.66
N ARG A 10 9.86 11.83 -22.80
CA ARG A 10 8.60 11.09 -23.02
C ARG A 10 8.77 9.56 -22.94
N PRO A 11 9.75 8.94 -23.61
CA PRO A 11 9.93 7.48 -23.50
C PRO A 11 10.33 7.05 -22.09
N LEU A 12 11.15 7.85 -21.39
CA LEU A 12 11.52 7.58 -20.00
C LEU A 12 10.32 7.69 -19.05
N ALA A 13 9.45 8.68 -19.25
CA ALA A 13 8.22 8.81 -18.47
C ALA A 13 7.26 7.65 -18.72
N VAL A 14 7.08 7.23 -19.97
CA VAL A 14 6.26 6.04 -20.32
C VAL A 14 6.84 4.79 -19.67
N TYR A 15 8.15 4.58 -19.77
CA TYR A 15 8.83 3.46 -19.12
C TYR A 15 8.62 3.47 -17.60
N ALA A 16 8.82 4.62 -16.94
CA ALA A 16 8.62 4.77 -15.51
C ALA A 16 7.17 4.47 -15.10
N VAL A 17 6.19 4.94 -15.88
CA VAL A 17 4.76 4.67 -15.62
C VAL A 17 4.42 3.19 -15.80
N VAL A 18 4.92 2.53 -16.86
CA VAL A 18 4.71 1.09 -17.08
C VAL A 18 5.35 0.27 -15.97
N TYR A 19 6.57 0.63 -15.56
CA TYR A 19 7.27 -0.01 -14.45
C TYR A 19 6.52 0.15 -13.13
N LEU A 20 6.05 1.36 -12.82
CA LEU A 20 5.21 1.62 -11.64
C LEU A 20 3.91 0.81 -11.71
N MET A 21 3.21 0.80 -12.86
CA MET A 21 2.01 -0.02 -13.01
C MET A 21 2.30 -1.49 -12.76
N PHE A 22 3.38 -2.04 -13.33
CA PHE A 22 3.75 -3.43 -13.12
C PHE A 22 3.99 -3.77 -11.65
N LEU A 23 4.61 -2.86 -10.88
CA LEU A 23 4.83 -3.05 -9.44
C LEU A 23 3.56 -2.86 -8.61
N TYR A 24 2.76 -1.85 -8.90
CA TYR A 24 1.63 -1.46 -8.06
C TYR A 24 0.35 -2.25 -8.37
N VAL A 25 0.12 -2.68 -9.61
CA VAL A 25 -1.04 -3.50 -9.99
C VAL A 25 -1.21 -4.73 -9.08
N PRO A 26 -0.20 -5.58 -8.84
CA PRO A 26 -0.36 -6.74 -7.95
C PRO A 26 -0.61 -6.32 -6.49
N VAL A 27 -0.01 -5.22 -6.05
CA VAL A 27 -0.21 -4.69 -4.68
C VAL A 27 -1.63 -4.15 -4.51
N LEU A 28 -2.24 -3.60 -5.56
CA LEU A 28 -3.61 -3.07 -5.54
C LEU A 28 -4.67 -4.15 -5.37
N PHE A 29 -4.36 -5.43 -5.58
CA PHE A 29 -5.28 -6.50 -5.25
C PHE A 29 -5.61 -6.54 -3.75
N LEU A 30 -4.66 -6.25 -2.86
CA LEU A 30 -4.90 -6.23 -1.42
C LEU A 30 -6.03 -5.27 -1.02
N PRO A 31 -5.98 -3.95 -1.33
CA PRO A 31 -7.08 -3.05 -0.99
C PRO A 31 -8.37 -3.40 -1.72
N VAL A 32 -8.32 -3.84 -2.99
CA VAL A 32 -9.52 -4.26 -3.74
C VAL A 32 -10.23 -5.43 -3.06
N PHE A 33 -9.48 -6.46 -2.65
CA PHE A 33 -10.04 -7.61 -1.93
C PHE A 33 -10.35 -7.30 -0.46
N SER A 34 -9.74 -6.29 0.15
CA SER A 34 -10.09 -5.85 1.51
C SER A 34 -11.51 -5.29 1.61
N PHE A 35 -12.12 -4.90 0.49
CA PHE A 35 -13.53 -4.52 0.41
C PHE A 35 -14.44 -5.69 -0.03
N ASN A 36 -13.90 -6.88 -0.27
CA ASN A 36 -14.70 -8.03 -0.67
C ASN A 36 -15.40 -8.64 0.55
N ASP A 37 -16.67 -9.00 0.36
CA ASP A 37 -17.50 -9.66 1.39
C ASP A 37 -17.14 -11.15 1.62
N SER A 38 -16.06 -11.63 1.00
CA SER A 38 -15.59 -13.01 1.15
C SER A 38 -14.13 -13.05 1.60
N ILE A 39 -13.87 -13.87 2.62
CA ILE A 39 -12.54 -14.21 3.14
C ILE A 39 -11.67 -14.88 2.06
N TYR A 40 -12.31 -15.54 1.08
CA TYR A 40 -11.64 -16.17 -0.04
C TYR A 40 -11.50 -15.21 -1.21
N ILE A 41 -10.26 -15.08 -1.71
CA ILE A 41 -9.91 -14.41 -2.96
C ILE A 41 -10.53 -15.20 -4.11
N SER A 42 -11.74 -14.82 -4.49
CA SER A 42 -12.51 -15.45 -5.56
C SER A 42 -13.07 -14.38 -6.49
N PHE A 43 -12.94 -14.62 -7.79
CA PHE A 43 -13.58 -13.82 -8.82
C PHE A 43 -14.91 -14.46 -9.21
N PRO A 44 -16.01 -13.69 -9.36
CA PRO A 44 -16.17 -12.24 -9.19
C PRO A 44 -16.28 -11.79 -7.72
N LEU A 45 -15.92 -10.52 -7.43
CA LEU A 45 -16.18 -9.88 -6.13
C LEU A 45 -17.68 -9.98 -5.83
N LYS A 46 -18.04 -10.66 -4.74
CA LYS A 46 -19.45 -10.97 -4.44
C LYS A 46 -20.22 -9.75 -3.94
N GLY A 47 -19.52 -8.85 -3.23
CA GLY A 47 -20.10 -7.65 -2.64
C GLY A 47 -19.02 -6.74 -2.06
N PHE A 48 -19.34 -5.45 -1.95
CA PHE A 48 -18.50 -4.44 -1.31
C PHE A 48 -18.89 -4.31 0.17
N THR A 49 -17.95 -4.54 1.10
CA THR A 49 -18.17 -4.45 2.55
C THR A 49 -17.08 -3.64 3.26
N PHE A 50 -17.43 -3.10 4.42
CA PHE A 50 -16.51 -2.50 5.39
C PHE A 50 -16.46 -3.27 6.72
N ASP A 51 -17.06 -4.45 6.79
CA ASP A 51 -17.21 -5.20 8.05
C ASP A 51 -15.86 -5.62 8.63
N TRP A 52 -14.89 -5.95 7.78
CA TRP A 52 -13.51 -6.23 8.19
C TRP A 52 -12.86 -5.06 8.94
N TYR A 53 -13.06 -3.84 8.45
CA TYR A 53 -12.55 -2.63 9.10
C TYR A 53 -13.27 -2.36 10.43
N ARG A 54 -14.57 -2.61 10.51
CA ARG A 54 -15.34 -2.47 11.76
C ARG A 54 -14.91 -3.49 12.80
N SER A 55 -14.78 -4.76 12.40
CA SER A 55 -14.33 -5.85 13.28
C SER A 55 -12.89 -5.67 13.74
N MET A 56 -12.04 -5.05 12.91
CA MET A 56 -10.67 -4.69 13.28
C MET A 56 -10.65 -3.60 14.37
N MET A 57 -11.53 -2.60 14.28
CA MET A 57 -11.60 -1.54 15.28
C MET A 57 -12.13 -2.03 16.64
N SER A 58 -12.94 -3.09 16.66
CA SER A 58 -13.41 -3.73 17.91
C SER A 58 -12.46 -4.82 18.43
N ASN A 59 -11.26 -4.95 17.87
CA ASN A 59 -10.29 -5.96 18.28
C ASN A 59 -9.16 -5.30 19.09
N GLU A 60 -9.38 -5.14 20.40
CA GLU A 60 -8.40 -4.57 21.32
C GLU A 60 -7.00 -5.21 21.21
N PRO A 61 -6.84 -6.54 21.19
CA PRO A 61 -5.51 -7.16 21.02
C PRO A 61 -4.78 -6.71 19.75
N MET A 62 -5.50 -6.62 18.62
CA MET A 62 -4.93 -6.16 17.36
C MET A 62 -4.49 -4.70 17.42
N PHE A 63 -5.30 -3.84 18.03
CA PHE A 63 -4.96 -2.43 18.19
C PHE A 63 -3.75 -2.23 19.12
N GLN A 64 -3.67 -2.99 20.21
CA GLN A 64 -2.51 -2.98 21.11
C GLN A 64 -1.23 -3.44 20.40
N ALA A 65 -1.31 -4.51 19.58
CA ALA A 65 -0.18 -4.97 18.78
C ALA A 65 0.31 -3.90 17.79
N LEU A 66 -0.62 -3.22 17.09
CA LEU A 66 -0.30 -2.10 16.20
C LEU A 66 0.43 -0.98 16.94
N MET A 67 -0.07 -0.59 18.12
CA MET A 67 0.52 0.48 18.91
C MET A 67 1.92 0.11 19.41
N ASN A 68 2.12 -1.15 19.80
CA ASN A 68 3.43 -1.67 20.16
C ASN A 68 4.41 -1.61 18.98
N SER A 69 3.99 -2.02 17.77
CA SER A 69 4.82 -1.92 16.57
C SER A 69 5.23 -0.48 16.25
N ILE A 70 4.30 0.47 16.37
CA ILE A 70 4.58 1.90 16.14
C ILE A 70 5.61 2.42 17.16
N ARG A 71 5.44 2.10 18.45
CA ARG A 71 6.39 2.52 19.50
C ARG A 71 7.79 1.99 19.24
N VAL A 72 7.90 0.69 18.90
CA VAL A 72 9.20 0.07 18.59
C VAL A 72 9.80 0.69 17.32
N ALA A 73 9.01 0.85 16.25
CA ALA A 73 9.49 1.43 14.99
C ALA A 73 10.04 2.84 15.18
N LEU A 74 9.34 3.69 15.95
CA LEU A 74 9.79 5.06 16.23
C LEU A 74 11.05 5.09 17.10
N ALA A 75 11.10 4.28 18.16
CA ALA A 75 12.28 4.21 19.02
C ALA A 75 13.51 3.74 18.24
N THR A 76 13.37 2.66 17.45
CA THR A 76 14.44 2.14 16.61
C THR A 76 14.88 3.13 15.54
N ALA A 77 13.94 3.78 14.84
CA ALA A 77 14.26 4.78 13.82
C ALA A 77 15.00 5.98 14.42
N ALA A 78 14.57 6.49 15.58
CA ALA A 78 15.22 7.61 16.25
C ALA A 78 16.64 7.26 16.71
N ILE A 79 16.81 6.13 17.41
CA ILE A 79 18.13 5.68 17.88
C ILE A 79 19.06 5.44 16.69
N SER A 80 18.59 4.76 15.64
CA SER A 80 19.39 4.46 14.45
C SER A 80 19.78 5.69 13.64
N THR A 81 19.03 6.79 13.73
CA THR A 81 19.34 8.05 13.02
C THR A 81 20.30 8.93 13.82
N LEU A 82 20.27 8.81 15.16
CA LEU A 82 21.10 9.61 16.07
C LEU A 82 22.46 8.99 16.35
N LEU A 83 22.58 7.67 16.23
CA LEU A 83 23.85 6.93 16.32
C LEU A 83 24.65 7.06 15.02
#